data_AF-A0A7J7UIP6-F1
#
_entry.id   AF-A0A7J7UIP6-F1
#
_cell.length_a   1.000
_cell.length_b   1.000
_cell.length_c   1.000
_cell.angle_alpha   90.00
_cell.angle_beta   90.00
_cell.angle_gamma   90.00
#
_symmetry.space_group_name_H-M   'P 1'
#
loop_
_entity.id
_entity.type
_entity.pdbx_description
1 polymer ?
#
loop_
_entity_poly.entity_id
_entity_poly.type
_entity_poly.pdbx_seq_one_letter_code
_entity_poly.pdbx_strand_id
1 'polypeptide(L)'
;MVVHVVSCEEEFQQQKLDLLWWKLDDQAPLIQKHLVCGSVKVAGTPGTLTAPEYYELRHMQVCKASALKHSRDLTEDPAWTETFRVLSVATIKFEMLSTAPQSQLVLALADSSISTKGTKSGTFVMYNCARLATLFEGYKHSMEQGLYPPFPPVSSLDFSLLHDEVSGPPCR
;
A
#
# COMPACT_ATOMS: atom_id res chain seq x y z
N MET A 1 -11.49 21.76 11.82
CA MET A 1 -10.61 20.72 12.40
C MET A 1 -9.31 20.75 11.63
N VAL A 2 -8.17 20.79 12.31
CA VAL A 2 -6.84 20.76 11.69
C VAL A 2 -6.09 19.52 12.18
N VAL A 3 -5.39 18.84 11.27
CA VAL A 3 -4.55 17.68 11.58
C VAL A 3 -3.12 18.02 11.21
N HIS A 4 -2.21 17.95 12.16
CA HIS A 4 -0.79 18.17 11.95
C HIS A 4 -0.09 16.81 11.88
N VAL A 5 0.63 16.56 10.79
CA VAL A 5 1.53 15.40 10.70
C VAL A 5 2.89 15.87 11.18
N VAL A 6 3.38 15.31 12.28
CA VAL A 6 4.60 15.77 12.95
C VAL A 6 5.55 14.62 13.20
N SER A 7 6.85 14.90 13.16
CA SER A 7 7.84 13.95 13.63
C SER A 7 7.75 13.78 15.15
N CYS A 8 8.17 12.62 15.69
CA CYS A 8 8.28 12.43 17.15
C CYS A 8 9.15 13.51 17.82
N GLU A 9 10.18 14.01 17.13
CA GLU A 9 11.09 15.03 17.63
C GLU A 9 10.42 16.41 17.79
N GLU A 10 9.41 16.70 16.97
CA GLU A 10 8.73 18.01 16.92
C GLU A 10 7.41 18.04 17.69
N GLU A 11 6.93 16.90 18.19
CA GLU A 11 5.62 16.77 18.85
C GLU A 11 5.43 17.83 19.95
N PHE A 12 6.41 17.99 20.84
CA PHE A 12 6.34 18.95 21.94
C PHE A 12 6.27 20.41 21.45
N GLN A 13 7.01 20.75 20.38
CA GLN A 13 6.94 22.10 19.83
C GLN A 13 5.59 22.36 19.16
N GLN A 14 5.02 21.35 18.49
CA GLN A 14 3.70 21.47 17.90
C GLN A 14 2.61 21.67 18.96
N GLN A 15 2.69 20.97 20.09
CA GLN A 15 1.78 21.16 21.23
C GLN A 15 1.87 22.58 21.81
N LYS A 16 3.07 23.15 21.89
CA LYS A 16 3.23 24.56 22.31
C LYS A 16 2.61 25.53 21.31
N LEU A 17 2.79 25.30 20.01
CA LEU A 17 2.21 26.14 18.97
C LEU A 17 0.67 26.09 18.98
N ASP A 18 0.09 24.90 19.15
CA ASP A 18 -1.37 24.72 19.29
C ASP A 18 -1.92 25.56 20.46
N LEU A 19 -1.31 25.44 21.64
CA LEU A 19 -1.71 26.23 22.81
C LEU A 19 -1.56 27.73 22.59
N LEU A 20 -0.48 28.18 21.95
CA LEU A 20 -0.27 29.60 21.65
C LEU A 20 -1.30 30.11 20.65
N TRP A 21 -1.61 29.35 19.61
CA TRP A 21 -2.60 29.72 18.61
C TRP A 21 -3.96 29.93 19.27
N TRP A 22 -4.38 28.99 20.12
CA TRP A 22 -5.62 29.10 20.91
C TRP A 22 -5.66 30.31 21.85
N LYS A 23 -4.50 30.82 22.29
CA LYS A 23 -4.43 31.97 23.20
C LYS A 23 -4.38 33.31 22.48
N LEU A 24 -3.92 33.34 21.24
CA LEU A 24 -3.64 34.57 20.49
C LEU A 24 -4.69 34.88 19.43
N ASP A 25 -5.48 33.89 19.01
CA ASP A 25 -6.44 34.01 17.93
C ASP A 25 -7.78 33.40 18.34
N ASP A 26 -8.80 34.26 18.49
CA ASP A 26 -10.17 33.84 18.80
C ASP A 26 -10.82 33.04 17.65
N GLN A 27 -10.21 33.02 16.46
CA GLN A 27 -10.62 32.20 15.32
C GLN A 27 -9.85 30.88 15.22
N ALA A 28 -8.98 30.56 16.19
CA ALA A 28 -8.22 29.32 16.18
C ALA A 28 -9.15 28.10 16.11
N PRO A 29 -8.76 27.03 15.37
CA PRO A 29 -9.59 25.83 15.26
C PRO A 29 -9.86 25.20 16.62
N LEU A 30 -11.14 24.95 16.93
CA LEU A 30 -11.56 24.31 18.19
C LEU A 30 -11.01 22.88 18.37
N ILE A 31 -10.68 22.21 17.26
CA ILE A 31 -10.17 20.84 17.26
C ILE A 31 -8.90 20.79 16.41
N GLN A 32 -7.77 20.64 17.08
CA GLN A 32 -6.46 20.33 16.51
C GLN A 32 -6.06 18.91 16.93
N LYS A 33 -5.50 18.13 16.00
CA LYS A 33 -5.04 16.74 16.22
C LYS A 33 -3.63 16.58 15.69
N HIS A 34 -2.81 15.82 16.41
CA HIS A 34 -1.43 15.53 16.03
C HIS A 34 -1.31 14.06 15.64
N LEU A 35 -0.95 13.81 14.37
CA LEU A 35 -0.53 12.51 13.88
C LEU A 35 1.00 12.46 13.99
N VAL A 36 1.49 11.85 15.07
CA VAL A 36 2.92 11.75 15.35
C VAL A 36 3.50 10.55 14.58
N CYS A 37 4.57 10.81 13.84
CA CYS A 37 5.26 9.85 12.99
C CYS A 37 6.65 9.53 13.56
N GLY A 38 6.93 8.26 13.78
CA GLY A 38 8.23 7.75 14.18
C GLY A 38 9.25 7.88 13.05
N SER A 39 10.53 7.87 13.44
CA SER A 39 11.63 7.97 12.49
C SER A 39 11.76 6.71 11.62
N VAL A 40 12.29 6.91 10.41
CA VAL A 40 12.61 5.83 9.47
C VAL A 40 14.12 5.58 9.51
N LYS A 41 14.53 4.34 9.72
CA LYS A 41 15.94 3.92 9.76
C LYS A 41 16.22 2.82 8.76
N VAL A 42 17.42 2.81 8.20
CA VAL A 42 17.89 1.72 7.34
C VAL A 42 18.58 0.65 8.20
N ALA A 43 18.25 -0.62 7.99
CA ALA A 43 18.91 -1.71 8.69
C ALA A 43 20.37 -1.86 8.23
N GLY A 44 21.32 -1.83 9.18
CA GLY A 44 22.68 -2.33 8.97
C GLY A 44 23.68 -1.40 8.24
N THR A 45 23.30 -0.19 7.84
CA THR A 45 24.23 0.77 7.22
C THR A 45 24.19 2.15 7.88
N PRO A 46 25.35 2.72 8.29
CA PRO A 46 25.47 4.11 8.68
C PRO A 46 25.56 4.98 7.42
N GLY A 47 24.44 5.15 6.72
CA GLY A 47 24.34 6.01 5.54
C GLY A 47 22.95 6.62 5.42
N THR A 48 22.87 7.88 5.02
CA THR A 48 21.60 8.55 4.73
C THR A 48 21.12 8.15 3.35
N LEU A 49 20.22 7.17 3.28
CA LEU A 49 19.49 6.85 2.05
C LEU A 49 18.43 7.91 1.80
N THR A 50 18.45 8.55 0.64
CA THR A 50 17.44 9.53 0.26
C THR A 50 16.17 8.86 -0.26
N ALA A 51 15.04 9.57 -0.22
CA ALA A 51 13.78 9.05 -0.74
C ALA A 51 13.83 8.68 -2.24
N PRO A 52 14.47 9.46 -3.14
CA PRO A 52 14.64 9.07 -4.53
C PRO A 52 15.47 7.80 -4.70
N GLU A 53 16.59 7.67 -3.98
CA GLU A 53 17.43 6.45 -4.05
C GLU A 53 16.69 5.23 -3.54
N TYR A 54 15.90 5.38 -2.47
CA TYR A 54 15.06 4.30 -1.95
C TYR A 54 13.96 3.91 -2.96
N TYR A 55 13.36 4.89 -3.65
CA TYR A 55 12.40 4.62 -4.71
C TYR A 55 13.04 3.81 -5.86
N GLU A 56 14.19 4.25 -6.36
CA GLU A 56 14.90 3.55 -7.44
C GLU A 56 15.31 2.14 -7.03
N LEU A 57 15.78 1.96 -5.79
CA LEU A 57 16.07 0.64 -5.24
C LEU A 57 14.83 -0.26 -5.29
N ARG A 58 13.69 0.21 -4.77
CA ARG A 58 12.44 -0.57 -4.78
C ARG A 58 11.94 -0.84 -6.18
N HIS A 59 12.09 0.11 -7.09
CA HIS A 59 11.74 -0.04 -8.50
C HIS A 59 12.54 -1.15 -9.17
N MET A 60 13.87 -1.13 -9.06
CA MET A 60 14.74 -2.18 -9.60
C MET A 60 14.39 -3.56 -9.04
N GLN A 61 14.10 -3.65 -7.74
CA GLN A 61 13.74 -4.94 -7.13
C GLN A 61 12.38 -5.46 -7.61
N VAL A 62 11.38 -4.59 -7.79
CA VAL A 62 10.08 -4.95 -8.38
C VAL A 62 10.24 -5.43 -9.83
N CYS A 63 11.04 -4.73 -10.64
CA CYS A 63 11.36 -5.16 -12.01
C CYS A 63 12.02 -6.54 -12.02
N LYS A 64 13.06 -6.75 -11.21
CA LYS A 64 13.77 -8.03 -11.08
C LYS A 64 12.82 -9.17 -10.66
N ALA A 65 11.99 -8.94 -9.65
CA ALA A 65 11.04 -9.94 -9.17
C ALA A 65 9.97 -10.30 -10.22
N SER A 66 9.62 -9.36 -11.10
CA SER A 66 8.61 -9.55 -12.15
C SER A 66 9.20 -10.24 -13.39
N ALA A 67 10.44 -9.92 -13.76
CA ALA A 67 11.19 -10.56 -14.84
C ALA A 67 11.47 -12.05 -14.53
N LEU A 68 11.70 -12.41 -13.26
CA LEU A 68 11.84 -13.82 -12.87
C LEU A 68 10.55 -14.64 -13.08
N LYS A 69 9.38 -13.98 -13.12
CA LYS A 69 8.08 -14.65 -13.31
C LYS A 69 7.66 -14.77 -14.78
N HIS A 70 8.18 -13.90 -15.65
CA HIS A 70 7.87 -13.89 -17.07
C HIS A 70 9.18 -14.08 -17.83
N SER A 71 9.37 -15.22 -18.48
CA SER A 71 10.63 -15.64 -19.15
C SER A 71 11.07 -14.76 -20.33
N ARG A 72 10.61 -13.51 -20.43
CA ARG A 72 10.87 -12.54 -21.50
C ARG A 72 11.39 -11.25 -20.88
N ASP A 73 12.25 -10.55 -21.62
CA ASP A 73 12.73 -9.23 -21.23
C ASP A 73 11.59 -8.21 -21.35
N LEU A 74 10.84 -8.02 -20.25
CA LEU A 74 9.69 -7.13 -20.14
C LEU A 74 10.08 -5.66 -19.96
N THR A 75 11.38 -5.36 -19.88
CA THR A 75 11.90 -4.05 -19.45
C THR A 75 11.77 -2.96 -20.51
N GLU A 76 11.50 -3.31 -21.78
CA GLU A 76 11.36 -2.36 -22.90
C GLU A 76 9.91 -2.07 -23.31
N ASP A 77 8.91 -2.71 -22.69
CA ASP A 77 7.50 -2.47 -23.02
C ASP A 77 6.93 -1.30 -22.19
N PRO A 78 6.44 -0.22 -22.84
CA PRO A 78 5.84 0.92 -22.15
C PRO A 78 4.70 0.57 -21.18
N ALA A 79 3.93 -0.49 -21.47
CA ALA A 79 2.85 -0.95 -20.58
C ALA A 79 3.40 -1.55 -19.27
N TRP A 80 4.57 -2.17 -19.34
CA TRP A 80 5.26 -2.72 -18.17
C TRP A 80 5.95 -1.65 -17.34
N THR A 81 6.48 -0.59 -17.97
CA THR A 81 7.05 0.57 -17.26
C THR A 81 6.05 1.19 -16.28
N GLU A 82 4.81 1.43 -16.71
CA GLU A 82 3.77 1.99 -15.83
C GLU A 82 3.36 0.98 -14.74
N THR A 83 3.28 -0.30 -15.08
CA THR A 83 2.98 -1.36 -14.11
C THR A 83 4.04 -1.43 -13.02
N PHE A 84 5.32 -1.39 -13.37
CA PHE A 84 6.42 -1.37 -12.40
C PHE A 84 6.39 -0.14 -11.52
N ARG A 85 6.09 1.04 -12.09
CA ARG A 85 5.90 2.28 -11.32
C ARG A 85 4.81 2.11 -10.27
N VAL A 86 3.62 1.63 -10.67
CA VAL A 86 2.49 1.42 -9.75
C VAL A 86 2.82 0.40 -8.67
N LEU A 87 3.42 -0.73 -9.03
CA LEU A 87 3.82 -1.78 -8.08
C LEU A 87 4.88 -1.28 -7.09
N SER A 88 5.81 -0.44 -7.53
CA SER A 88 6.87 0.13 -6.69
C SER A 88 6.29 1.12 -5.68
N VAL A 89 5.44 2.05 -6.14
CA VAL A 89 4.75 3.00 -5.26
C VAL A 89 3.87 2.26 -4.25
N ALA A 90 3.14 1.23 -4.68
CA ALA A 90 2.34 0.42 -3.77
C ALA A 90 3.22 -0.27 -2.72
N THR A 91 4.33 -0.89 -3.14
CA THR A 91 5.27 -1.56 -2.23
C THR A 91 5.78 -0.60 -1.16
N ILE A 92 6.23 0.60 -1.55
CA ILE A 92 6.70 1.64 -0.62
C ILE A 92 5.59 2.06 0.34
N LYS A 93 4.39 2.38 -0.16
CA LYS A 93 3.28 2.82 0.69
C LYS A 93 2.88 1.75 1.70
N PHE A 94 2.77 0.50 1.26
CA PHE A 94 2.43 -0.60 2.16
C PHE A 94 3.51 -0.87 3.19
N GLU A 95 4.80 -0.77 2.83
CA GLU A 95 5.89 -0.88 3.80
C GLU A 95 5.83 0.25 4.85
N MET A 96 5.68 1.51 4.40
CA MET A 96 5.63 2.69 5.27
C MET A 96 4.42 2.71 6.21
N LEU A 97 3.28 2.19 5.74
CA LEU A 97 2.03 2.16 6.50
C LEU A 97 1.78 0.83 7.22
N SER A 98 2.71 -0.12 7.15
CA SER A 98 2.57 -1.43 7.81
C SER A 98 2.75 -1.38 9.32
N THR A 99 3.37 -0.32 9.84
CA THR A 99 3.62 -0.07 11.26
C THR A 99 2.76 1.08 11.76
N ALA A 100 2.48 1.10 13.07
CA ALA A 100 1.77 2.22 13.68
C ALA A 100 2.55 3.54 13.47
N PRO A 101 1.87 4.67 13.20
CA PRO A 101 2.52 5.93 12.84
C PRO A 101 3.65 6.35 13.78
N GLN A 102 3.43 6.26 15.09
CA GLN A 102 4.37 6.64 16.15
C GLN A 102 5.56 5.68 16.33
N SER A 103 5.54 4.52 15.66
CA SER A 103 6.59 3.52 15.77
C SER A 103 7.74 3.82 14.82
N GLN A 104 8.97 3.49 15.22
CA GLN A 104 10.12 3.55 14.33
C GLN A 104 9.99 2.47 13.24
N LEU A 105 10.13 2.89 11.99
CA LEU A 105 10.15 1.98 10.84
C LEU A 105 11.59 1.64 10.48
N VAL A 106 11.90 0.35 10.39
CA VAL A 106 13.21 -0.14 9.96
C VAL A 106 13.10 -0.69 8.54
N LEU A 107 13.74 -0.02 7.58
CA LEU A 107 13.81 -0.41 6.18
C LEU A 107 14.82 -1.53 5.98
N ALA A 108 14.34 -2.69 5.54
CA ALA A 108 15.17 -3.80 5.13
C ALA A 108 15.45 -3.71 3.61
N LEU A 109 16.70 -3.37 3.24
CA LEU A 109 17.08 -3.14 1.84
C LEU A 109 17.35 -4.42 1.04
N ALA A 110 17.44 -5.58 1.69
CA ALA A 110 17.73 -6.85 1.02
C ALA A 110 16.64 -7.21 0.01
N ASP A 111 17.03 -7.83 -1.11
CA ASP A 111 16.09 -8.28 -2.17
C ASP A 111 15.00 -9.23 -1.64
N SER A 112 15.27 -9.95 -0.55
CA SER A 112 14.30 -10.84 0.10
C SER A 112 13.16 -10.10 0.83
N SER A 113 13.28 -8.78 1.05
CA SER A 113 12.24 -8.00 1.73
C SER A 113 11.03 -7.71 0.86
N ILE A 114 11.17 -7.75 -0.48
CA ILE A 114 10.03 -7.71 -1.40
C ILE A 114 9.45 -9.11 -1.50
N SER A 115 8.74 -9.49 -0.45
CA SER A 115 7.95 -10.71 -0.47
C SER A 115 6.76 -10.48 -1.40
N THR A 116 6.89 -10.87 -2.67
CA THR A 116 5.76 -10.97 -3.60
C THR A 116 4.75 -12.06 -3.19
N LYS A 117 5.05 -12.81 -2.12
CA LYS A 117 4.25 -13.91 -1.57
C LYS A 117 3.64 -13.57 -0.20
N GLY A 118 4.02 -12.45 0.42
CA GLY A 118 3.48 -12.02 1.70
C GLY A 118 2.11 -11.38 1.52
N THR A 119 1.11 -11.85 2.26
CA THR A 119 -0.28 -11.36 2.19
C THR A 119 -0.44 -9.88 2.57
N LYS A 120 0.60 -9.25 3.13
CA LYS A 120 0.65 -7.84 3.53
C LYS A 120 1.42 -6.95 2.55
N SER A 121 1.95 -7.50 1.46
CA SER A 121 2.76 -6.75 0.49
C SER A 121 1.88 -5.93 -0.46
N GLY A 122 2.32 -4.72 -0.81
CA GLY A 122 1.64 -3.88 -1.80
C GLY A 122 1.50 -4.57 -3.15
N THR A 123 2.50 -5.35 -3.58
CA THR A 123 2.41 -6.16 -4.80
C THR A 123 1.30 -7.20 -4.73
N PHE A 124 1.10 -7.84 -3.58
CA PHE A 124 0.04 -8.83 -3.38
C PHE A 124 -1.35 -8.19 -3.49
N VAL A 125 -1.55 -7.03 -2.87
CA VAL A 125 -2.81 -6.29 -2.96
C VAL A 125 -3.09 -5.87 -4.40
N MET A 126 -2.10 -5.29 -5.08
CA MET A 126 -2.25 -4.87 -6.48
C MET A 126 -2.56 -6.04 -7.42
N TYR A 127 -1.94 -7.21 -7.21
CA TYR A 127 -2.25 -8.42 -7.97
C TYR A 127 -3.70 -8.87 -7.78
N ASN A 128 -4.21 -8.88 -6.54
CA ASN A 128 -5.60 -9.23 -6.27
C ASN A 128 -6.58 -8.23 -6.92
N CYS A 129 -6.29 -6.93 -6.86
CA CYS A 129 -7.08 -5.90 -7.54
C CYS A 129 -7.11 -6.15 -9.06
N ALA A 130 -5.96 -6.40 -9.68
CA ALA A 130 -5.87 -6.70 -11.10
C ALA A 130 -6.66 -7.97 -11.47
N ARG A 131 -6.53 -9.03 -10.67
CA ARG A 131 -7.27 -10.29 -10.87
C ARG A 131 -8.78 -10.09 -10.81
N LEU A 132 -9.27 -9.34 -9.82
CA LEU A 132 -10.71 -9.02 -9.72
C LEU A 132 -11.17 -8.18 -10.91
N ALA A 133 -10.39 -7.18 -11.32
CA ALA A 133 -10.69 -6.37 -12.50
C ALA A 133 -10.81 -7.23 -13.76
N THR A 134 -9.87 -8.14 -14.01
CA THR A 134 -9.90 -9.07 -15.14
C THR A 134 -11.11 -10.00 -15.07
N LEU A 135 -11.49 -10.49 -13.89
CA LEU A 135 -12.68 -11.33 -13.72
C LEU A 135 -13.96 -10.57 -14.08
N PHE A 136 -14.10 -9.33 -13.60
CA PHE A 136 -15.26 -8.49 -13.92
C PHE A 136 -15.32 -8.09 -15.39
N GLU A 137 -14.19 -7.77 -15.99
CA GLU A 137 -14.10 -7.45 -17.42
C GLU A 137 -14.46 -8.67 -18.28
N GLY A 138 -13.92 -9.84 -17.94
CA GLY A 138 -14.26 -11.10 -18.60
C GLY A 138 -15.75 -11.44 -18.50
N TYR A 139 -16.33 -11.29 -17.31
CA TYR A 139 -17.77 -11.47 -17.11
C TYR A 139 -18.60 -10.51 -17.98
N LYS A 140 -18.25 -9.22 -17.97
CA LYS A 140 -18.95 -8.19 -18.76
C LYS A 140 -18.92 -8.54 -20.25
N HIS A 141 -17.77 -8.93 -20.76
CA HIS A 141 -17.62 -9.33 -22.17
C HIS A 141 -18.45 -10.57 -22.52
N SER A 142 -18.42 -11.60 -21.66
CA SER A 142 -19.23 -12.81 -21.86
C SER A 142 -20.74 -12.53 -21.76
N MET A 143 -21.16 -11.60 -20.91
CA MET A 143 -22.56 -11.15 -20.84
C MET A 143 -22.97 -10.41 -22.12
N GLU A 144 -22.13 -9.51 -22.64
CA GLU A 144 -22.36 -8.79 -23.91
C GLU A 144 -22.45 -9.75 -25.11
N GLN A 145 -21.72 -10.87 -25.06
CA GLN A 145 -21.78 -11.95 -26.06
C GLN A 145 -22.95 -12.92 -25.86
N GLY A 146 -23.75 -12.76 -24.80
CA GLY A 146 -24.86 -13.65 -24.48
C GLY A 146 -24.47 -15.02 -23.91
N LEU A 147 -23.20 -15.21 -23.52
CA LEU A 147 -22.70 -16.44 -22.91
C LEU A 147 -23.09 -16.56 -21.42
N TYR A 148 -23.23 -15.42 -20.73
CA TYR A 148 -23.66 -15.37 -19.33
C TYR A 148 -24.93 -14.53 -19.15
N PRO A 149 -25.81 -14.91 -18.20
CA PRO A 149 -26.97 -14.11 -17.84
C PRO A 149 -26.53 -12.82 -17.13
N PRO A 150 -27.38 -11.76 -17.12
CA PRO A 150 -27.13 -10.57 -16.33
C PRO A 150 -27.16 -10.88 -14.82
N PHE A 151 -26.47 -10.05 -14.04
CA PHE A 151 -26.37 -10.27 -12.60
C PHE A 151 -27.74 -10.00 -11.96
N PRO A 152 -28.28 -10.92 -11.15
CA PRO A 152 -29.55 -10.69 -10.48
C PRO A 152 -29.41 -9.55 -9.44
N PRO A 153 -30.51 -8.85 -9.10
CA PRO A 153 -30.50 -7.85 -8.03
C PRO A 153 -29.94 -8.40 -6.72
N VAL A 154 -29.16 -7.59 -6.00
CA VAL A 154 -28.55 -8.00 -4.72
C VAL A 154 -29.58 -8.51 -3.70
N SER A 155 -30.78 -7.96 -3.70
CA SER A 155 -31.89 -8.40 -2.84
C SER A 155 -32.42 -9.81 -3.14
N SER A 156 -32.11 -10.36 -4.32
CA SER A 156 -32.49 -11.70 -4.75
C SER A 156 -31.36 -12.72 -4.65
N LEU A 157 -30.17 -12.30 -4.22
CA LEU A 157 -29.03 -13.19 -4.02
C LEU A 157 -29.22 -14.02 -2.75
N ASP A 158 -29.05 -15.32 -2.86
CA ASP A 158 -29.01 -16.23 -1.72
C ASP A 158 -27.58 -16.33 -1.18
N PHE A 159 -27.27 -15.52 -0.16
CA PHE A 159 -25.98 -15.55 0.52
C PHE A 159 -25.76 -16.80 1.39
N SER A 160 -26.81 -17.61 1.62
CA SER A 160 -26.63 -18.86 2.35
C SER A 160 -25.70 -19.81 1.61
N LEU A 161 -25.66 -19.74 0.27
CA LEU A 161 -24.82 -20.59 -0.58
C LEU A 161 -23.30 -20.37 -0.43
N LEU A 162 -22.84 -19.34 0.29
CA LEU A 162 -21.42 -19.06 0.54
C LEU A 162 -20.85 -19.98 1.64
N HIS A 163 -20.83 -21.28 1.38
CA HIS A 163 -20.37 -22.31 2.32
C HIS A 163 -18.90 -22.73 2.14
N ASP A 164 -18.28 -22.33 1.03
CA ASP A 164 -16.90 -22.68 0.74
C ASP A 164 -15.94 -21.88 1.64
N GLU A 165 -15.67 -22.41 2.84
CA GLU A 165 -14.53 -21.96 3.62
C GLU A 165 -13.25 -22.45 2.94
N VAL A 166 -12.35 -21.52 2.63
CA VAL A 166 -10.97 -21.88 2.28
C VAL A 166 -10.37 -22.51 3.53
N SER A 167 -10.29 -23.84 3.57
CA SER A 167 -9.60 -24.61 4.60
C SER A 167 -8.11 -24.27 4.58
N GLY A 168 -7.75 -23.13 5.16
CA GLY A 168 -6.38 -22.78 5.51
C GLY A 168 -5.94 -23.60 6.73
N PRO A 169 -4.65 -23.91 6.86
CA PRO A 169 -4.16 -24.64 8.02
C PRO A 169 -4.47 -23.85 9.30
N PRO A 170 -4.82 -24.53 10.41
CA PRO A 170 -5.12 -23.86 11.67
C PRO A 170 -3.92 -23.01 12.09
N CYS A 171 -4.15 -21.70 12.30
CA CYS A 171 -3.20 -20.83 12.96
C CYS A 171 -2.90 -21.42 14.35
N ARG A 172 -1.67 -21.88 14.56
CA ARG A 172 -1.10 -22.16 15.88
C ARG A 172 -0.54 -20.88 16.49
#